data_AF-A0A973KXZ1-F1
#
_entry.id   AF-A0A973KXZ1-F1
#
_cell.length_a   1.000
_cell.length_b   1.000
_cell.length_c   1.000
_cell.angle_alpha   90.00
_cell.angle_beta   90.00
_cell.angle_gamma   90.00
#
_symmetry.space_group_name_H-M   'P 1'
#
loop_
_entity.id
_entity.type
_entity.pdbx_description
1 polymer ?
#
loop_
_entity_poly.entity_id
_entity_poly.type
_entity_poly.pdbx_seq_one_letter_code
_entity_poly.pdbx_strand_id
1 'polypeptide(L)'
;GNVVVFDYIDAKVAAEIFNSQVGNIQRVLREEQGVHLRLSDDAHQALSAHCTADVDNGGRGIGMLLETHLINPLARALFDQEELAGTVVTVTGVRPAGDGTVALDLRVVRGGGR
;
A
#
# COMPACT_ATOMS: atom_id res chain seq x y z
N GLY A 1 1.49 35.47 -14.06
CA GLY A 1 0.91 34.13 -13.88
C GLY A 1 1.16 33.71 -12.46
N ASN A 2 0.14 33.21 -11.76
CA ASN A 2 0.34 32.63 -10.44
C ASN A 2 0.92 31.23 -10.63
N VAL A 3 2.24 31.11 -10.52
CA VAL A 3 2.90 29.81 -10.46
C VAL A 3 2.79 29.36 -9.01
N VAL A 4 2.02 28.30 -8.77
CA VAL A 4 2.06 27.59 -7.50
C VAL A 4 3.32 26.73 -7.53
N VAL A 5 4.37 27.20 -6.87
CA VAL A 5 5.53 26.36 -6.54
C VAL A 5 5.07 25.48 -5.38
N PHE A 6 4.93 24.17 -5.62
CA PHE A 6 4.79 23.23 -4.52
C PHE A 6 6.18 23.09 -3.88
N ASP A 7 6.33 23.58 -2.66
CA ASP A 7 7.51 23.30 -1.85
C ASP A 7 7.72 21.78 -1.79
N TYR A 8 8.98 21.36 -1.92
CA TYR A 8 9.41 19.98 -1.69
C TYR A 8 8.79 19.48 -0.37
N ILE A 9 8.10 18.34 -0.40
CA ILE A 9 7.71 17.69 0.85
C ILE A 9 8.94 17.00 1.45
N ASP A 10 9.28 17.39 2.68
CA ASP A 10 10.34 16.75 3.46
C ASP A 10 10.06 15.25 3.63
N ALA A 11 11.11 14.42 3.70
CA ALA A 11 11.00 12.97 3.84
C ALA A 11 10.11 12.55 5.03
N LYS A 12 10.11 13.33 6.12
CA LYS A 12 9.22 13.08 7.26
C LYS A 12 7.75 13.25 6.88
N VAL A 13 7.42 14.31 6.15
CA VAL A 13 6.05 14.59 5.69
C VAL A 13 5.60 13.52 4.68
N ALA A 14 6.50 13.08 3.80
CA ALA A 14 6.22 12.00 2.86
C ALA A 14 5.87 10.68 3.59
N ALA A 15 6.62 10.33 4.65
CA ALA A 15 6.33 9.16 5.47
C ALA A 15 5.00 9.28 6.22
N GLU A 16 4.66 10.47 6.73
CA GLU A 16 3.36 10.72 7.38
C GLU A 16 2.18 10.56 6.38
N ILE A 17 2.34 11.07 5.16
CA ILE A 17 1.35 10.90 4.08
C ILE A 17 1.20 9.42 3.71
N PHE A 18 2.31 8.70 3.57
CA PHE A 18 2.31 7.26 3.31
C PHE A 18 1.52 6.50 4.39
N ASN A 19 1.84 6.73 5.66
CA ASN A 19 1.18 6.07 6.80
C ASN A 19 -0.32 6.36 6.83
N SER A 20 -0.70 7.62 6.59
CA SER A 20 -2.10 8.03 6.52
C SER A 20 -2.86 7.30 5.41
N GLN A 21 -2.27 7.20 4.22
CA GLN A 21 -2.89 6.50 3.09
C GLN A 21 -2.98 4.99 3.30
N VAL A 22 -1.94 4.35 3.85
CA VAL A 22 -1.99 2.91 4.21
C VAL A 22 -3.09 2.66 5.24
N GLY A 23 -3.19 3.49 6.28
CA GLY A 23 -4.24 3.40 7.29
C GLY A 23 -5.65 3.53 6.67
N ASN A 24 -5.82 4.46 5.73
CA ASN A 24 -7.08 4.61 5.00
C ASN A 24 -7.41 3.38 4.14
N ILE A 25 -6.43 2.81 3.43
CA ILE A 25 -6.61 1.58 2.64
C ILE A 25 -7.03 0.42 3.55
N GLN A 26 -6.36 0.24 4.69
CA GLN A 26 -6.70 -0.80 5.67
C GLN A 26 -8.12 -0.64 6.20
N ARG A 27 -8.53 0.60 6.50
CA ARG A 27 -9.89 0.91 6.97
C ARG A 27 -10.93 0.57 5.90
N VAL A 28 -10.74 1.04 4.67
CA VAL A 28 -11.68 0.78 3.55
C VAL A 28 -11.78 -0.71 3.26
N LEU A 29 -10.67 -1.44 3.20
CA LEU A 29 -10.69 -2.90 3.02
C LEU A 29 -11.46 -3.62 4.12
N ARG A 30 -11.31 -3.17 5.37
CA ARG A 30 -12.03 -3.75 6.51
C ARG A 30 -13.53 -3.47 6.44
N GLU A 31 -13.91 -2.23 6.16
CA GLU A 31 -15.30 -1.77 6.22
C GLU A 31 -16.11 -2.25 5.01
N GLU A 32 -15.54 -2.16 3.81
CA GLU A 32 -16.25 -2.46 2.56
C GLU A 32 -16.17 -3.94 2.18
N GLN A 33 -15.07 -4.62 2.51
CA GLN A 33 -14.79 -5.98 2.04
C GLN A 33 -14.61 -7.00 3.17
N GLY A 34 -14.60 -6.57 4.43
CA GLY A 34 -14.32 -7.44 5.58
C GLY A 34 -12.90 -7.99 5.59
N VAL A 35 -11.96 -7.39 4.85
CA VAL A 35 -10.57 -7.84 4.72
C VAL A 35 -9.69 -7.10 5.72
N HIS A 36 -8.94 -7.85 6.52
CA HIS A 36 -7.95 -7.32 7.46
C HIS A 36 -6.56 -7.31 6.83
N LEU A 37 -6.14 -6.15 6.30
CA LEU A 37 -4.79 -5.96 5.78
C LEU A 37 -3.79 -5.64 6.89
N ARG A 38 -2.67 -6.37 6.93
CA ARG A 38 -1.52 -6.15 7.81
C ARG A 38 -0.25 -6.04 6.98
N LEU A 39 0.67 -5.19 7.42
CA LEU A 39 2.04 -5.15 6.90
C LEU A 39 2.96 -5.54 8.05
N SER A 40 3.93 -6.43 7.79
CA SER A 40 5.07 -6.61 8.70
C SER A 40 5.92 -5.33 8.74
N ASP A 41 6.71 -5.16 9.80
CA ASP A 41 7.56 -3.97 9.97
C ASP A 41 8.51 -3.79 8.78
N ASP A 42 9.15 -4.88 8.34
CA ASP A 42 10.06 -4.88 7.19
C ASP A 42 9.33 -4.52 5.88
N ALA A 43 8.14 -5.10 5.64
CA ALA A 43 7.34 -4.80 4.47
C ALA A 43 6.86 -3.33 4.47
N HIS A 44 6.48 -2.83 5.64
CA HIS A 44 6.06 -1.44 5.81
C HIS A 44 7.22 -0.48 5.51
N GLN A 45 8.42 -0.74 6.06
CA GLN A 45 9.59 0.08 5.82
C GLN A 45 10.01 0.06 4.34
N ALA A 46 10.05 -1.12 3.71
CA ALA A 46 10.42 -1.27 2.31
C ALA A 46 9.43 -0.57 1.38
N LEU A 47 8.12 -0.73 1.61
CA LEU A 47 7.09 -0.07 0.81
C LEU A 47 7.12 1.45 1.00
N SER A 48 7.32 1.93 2.24
CA SER A 48 7.44 3.36 2.54
C SER A 48 8.63 3.99 1.84
N ALA A 49 9.80 3.34 1.89
CA ALA A 49 10.99 3.82 1.21
C ALA A 49 10.78 3.90 -0.31
N HIS A 50 10.18 2.87 -0.91
CA HIS A 50 9.89 2.86 -2.35
C HIS A 50 8.88 3.94 -2.75
N CYS A 51 7.80 4.09 -1.98
CA CYS A 51 6.75 5.06 -2.28
C CYS A 51 7.15 6.52 -2.02
N THR A 52 8.23 6.76 -1.25
CA THR A 52 8.68 8.12 -0.90
C THR A 52 10.04 8.50 -1.53
N ALA A 53 10.67 7.62 -2.30
CA ALA A 53 12.00 7.83 -2.88
C ALA A 53 12.08 9.03 -3.86
N ASP A 54 11.04 9.27 -4.68
CA ASP A 54 11.02 10.32 -5.72
C ASP A 54 9.96 11.39 -5.42
N VAL A 55 10.05 12.01 -4.24
CA VAL A 55 9.18 13.13 -3.84
C VAL A 55 9.45 14.44 -4.60
N ASP A 56 10.54 14.49 -5.37
CA ASP A 56 10.97 15.63 -6.18
C ASP A 56 9.96 16.06 -7.25
N ASN A 57 9.02 15.17 -7.62
CA ASN A 57 7.90 15.46 -8.52
C ASN A 57 6.61 15.91 -7.80
N GLY A 58 6.71 16.40 -6.56
CA GLY A 58 5.63 17.11 -5.87
C GLY A 58 4.66 16.23 -5.06
N GLY A 59 5.12 15.09 -4.54
CA GLY A 59 4.40 14.28 -3.54
C GLY A 59 3.10 13.58 -3.95
N ARG A 60 2.52 13.96 -5.11
CA ARG A 60 1.30 13.37 -5.68
C ARG A 60 1.48 11.92 -6.14
N GLY A 61 2.70 11.41 -6.14
CA GLY A 61 3.04 10.03 -6.50
C GLY A 61 2.68 8.99 -5.44
N ILE A 62 2.62 9.31 -4.14
CA ILE A 62 2.52 8.29 -3.08
C ILE A 62 1.25 7.44 -3.23
N GLY A 63 0.10 8.07 -3.51
CA GLY A 63 -1.16 7.35 -3.69
C GLY A 63 -1.18 6.48 -4.95
N MET A 64 -0.64 6.99 -6.06
CA MET A 64 -0.48 6.24 -7.31
C MET A 64 0.49 5.05 -7.14
N LEU A 65 1.57 5.24 -6.39
CA LEU A 65 2.53 4.19 -6.07
C LEU A 65 1.89 3.14 -5.16
N LEU A 66 1.11 3.55 -4.15
CA LEU A 66 0.33 2.61 -3.32
C LEU A 66 -0.72 1.85 -4.15
N GLU A 67 -1.37 2.50 -5.12
CA GLU A 67 -2.28 1.80 -6.04
C GLU A 67 -1.53 0.73 -6.84
N THR A 68 -0.39 1.10 -7.42
CA THR A 68 0.44 0.23 -8.26
C THR A 68 1.09 -0.93 -7.47
N HIS A 69 1.57 -0.64 -6.27
CA HIS A 69 2.45 -1.54 -5.50
C HIS A 69 1.76 -2.24 -4.33
N LEU A 70 0.57 -1.81 -3.94
CA LEU A 70 -0.19 -2.42 -2.85
C LEU A 70 -1.60 -2.82 -3.30
N ILE A 71 -2.42 -1.86 -3.75
CA ILE A 71 -3.84 -2.11 -4.03
C ILE A 71 -4.00 -3.09 -5.19
N ASN A 72 -3.34 -2.84 -6.32
CA ASN A 72 -3.46 -3.69 -7.51
C ASN A 72 -2.94 -5.11 -7.29
N PRO A 73 -1.77 -5.34 -6.65
CA PRO A 73 -1.34 -6.68 -6.27
C PRO A 73 -2.30 -7.39 -5.31
N LEU A 74 -2.85 -6.68 -4.31
CA LEU A 74 -3.84 -7.26 -3.40
C LEU A 74 -5.13 -7.64 -4.13
N ALA A 75 -5.64 -6.77 -5.01
CA ALA A 75 -6.82 -7.03 -5.81
C ALA A 75 -6.63 -8.29 -6.66
N ARG A 76 -5.48 -8.43 -7.34
CA ARG A 76 -5.14 -9.63 -8.13
C ARG A 76 -5.06 -10.89 -7.27
N ALA A 77 -4.43 -10.81 -6.10
CA ALA A 77 -4.28 -11.95 -5.19
C ALA A 77 -5.63 -12.41 -4.57
N LEU A 78 -6.59 -11.49 -4.47
CA LEU A 78 -7.90 -11.72 -3.88
C LEU A 78 -9.03 -11.90 -4.91
N PHE A 79 -8.75 -11.73 -6.20
CA PHE A 79 -9.79 -11.66 -7.24
C PHE A 79 -10.63 -12.95 -7.36
N ASP A 80 -9.98 -14.11 -7.33
CA ASP A 80 -10.65 -15.41 -7.52
C ASP A 80 -11.27 -15.97 -6.21
N GLN A 81 -11.54 -15.11 -5.22
CA GLN A 81 -12.09 -15.53 -3.93
C GLN A 81 -13.61 -15.37 -3.90
N GLU A 82 -14.33 -16.45 -3.57
CA GLU A 82 -15.79 -16.44 -3.45
C GLU A 82 -16.28 -15.58 -2.28
N GLU A 83 -15.53 -15.56 -1.16
CA GLU A 83 -15.82 -14.73 0.01
C GLU A 83 -14.54 -14.09 0.55
N LEU A 84 -14.55 -12.76 0.67
CA LEU A 84 -13.45 -11.97 1.22
C LEU A 84 -13.62 -11.67 2.71
N ALA A 85 -14.86 -11.67 3.21
CA ALA A 85 -15.18 -11.31 4.58
C ALA A 85 -14.46 -12.23 5.59
N GLY A 86 -13.79 -11.63 6.57
CA GLY A 86 -13.02 -12.36 7.58
C GLY A 86 -11.63 -12.82 7.10
N THR A 87 -11.22 -12.47 5.87
CA THR A 87 -9.87 -12.75 5.38
C THR A 87 -8.85 -11.82 6.05
N VAL A 88 -7.74 -12.40 6.52
CA VAL A 88 -6.57 -11.66 6.98
C VAL A 88 -5.47 -11.81 5.93
N VAL A 89 -5.05 -10.69 5.35
CA VAL A 89 -3.92 -10.63 4.41
C VAL A 89 -2.76 -9.94 5.09
N THR A 90 -1.61 -10.60 5.16
CA THR A 90 -0.38 -10.03 5.70
C THR A 90 0.65 -9.89 4.59
N VAL A 91 1.11 -8.67 4.33
CA VAL A 91 2.29 -8.41 3.50
C VAL A 91 3.52 -8.70 4.34
N THR A 92 4.19 -9.81 4.05
CA THR A 92 5.36 -10.28 4.81
C THR A 92 6.68 -9.78 4.22
N GLY A 93 6.65 -9.28 2.99
CA GLY A 93 7.85 -8.80 2.31
C GLY A 93 7.51 -8.00 1.06
N VAL A 94 8.43 -7.11 0.69
CA VAL A 94 8.37 -6.29 -0.52
C VAL A 94 9.72 -6.40 -1.20
N ARG A 95 9.75 -6.85 -2.45
CA ARG A 95 10.98 -7.02 -3.23
C ARG A 95 10.93 -6.15 -4.49
N PRO A 96 12.01 -5.48 -4.87
CA PRO A 96 12.08 -4.81 -6.17
C PRO A 96 11.84 -5.80 -7.31
N ALA A 97 11.00 -5.41 -8.25
CA ALA A 97 10.90 -6.02 -9.57
C ALA A 97 11.78 -5.23 -10.55
N GLY A 98 12.33 -5.89 -11.56
CA GLY A 98 13.32 -5.31 -12.48
C GLY A 98 12.81 -4.16 -13.36
N ASP A 99 11.55 -3.77 -13.24
CA ASP A 99 10.85 -2.74 -14.02
C ASP A 99 10.50 -1.49 -13.21
N GLY A 100 11.08 -1.32 -12.02
CA GLY A 100 10.78 -0.21 -11.11
C GLY A 100 9.52 -0.42 -10.27
N THR A 101 8.87 -1.58 -10.39
CA THR A 101 7.78 -1.98 -9.49
C THR A 101 8.29 -2.82 -8.32
N VAL A 102 7.37 -3.27 -7.46
CA VAL A 102 7.68 -4.21 -6.37
C VAL A 102 6.76 -5.41 -6.43
N ALA A 103 7.29 -6.57 -6.06
CA ALA A 103 6.55 -7.78 -5.80
C ALA A 103 6.27 -7.93 -4.30
N LEU A 104 5.06 -8.34 -3.95
CA LEU A 104 4.65 -8.57 -2.57
C LEU A 104 4.72 -10.06 -2.22
N ASP A 105 5.28 -10.38 -1.05
CA ASP A 105 5.01 -11.66 -0.39
C ASP A 105 3.76 -11.54 0.45
N LEU A 106 2.79 -12.39 0.18
CA LEU A 106 1.49 -12.38 0.85
C LEU A 106 1.28 -13.68 1.62
N ARG A 107 0.88 -13.53 2.88
CA ARG A 107 0.28 -14.61 3.67
C ARG A 107 -1.21 -14.32 3.84
N VAL A 108 -2.04 -15.20 3.29
CA VAL A 108 -3.50 -15.10 3.38
C VAL A 108 -4.02 -16.16 4.35
N VAL A 109 -4.76 -15.74 5.37
CA VAL A 109 -5.44 -16.62 6.33
C VAL A 109 -6.92 -16.31 6.27
N ARG A 110 -7.74 -17.33 5.99
CA ARG A 110 -9.20 -17.17 5.96
C ARG A 110 -9.78 -17.45 7.33
N GLY A 111 -10.71 -16.61 7.79
CA GLY A 111 -11.61 -16.98 8.87
C GLY A 111 -12.43 -18.18 8.39
N GLY A 112 -12.32 -19.32 9.08
CA GLY A 112 -13.14 -20.49 8.74
C GLY A 112 -14.61 -20.11 8.79
N GLY A 113 -15.29 -20.22 7.64
CA GLY A 113 -16.74 -20.13 7.56
C GLY A 113 -17.34 -21.13 8.53
N ARG A 114 -18.33 -20.67 9.29
CA ARG A 114 -19.15 -21.51 10.15
C ARG A 114 -20.20 -22.23 9.33
#